data_AF-A0A9Q3VYW1-F1
#
_entry.id   AF-A0A9Q3VYW1-F1
#
_cell.length_a   1.000
_cell.length_b   1.000
_cell.length_c   1.000
_cell.angle_alpha   90.00
_cell.angle_beta   90.00
_cell.angle_gamma   90.00
#
_symmetry.space_group_name_H-M   'P 1'
#
loop_
_entity.id
_entity.type
_entity.pdbx_description
1 polymer ?
#
loop_
_entity_poly.entity_id
_entity_poly.type
_entity_poly.pdbx_seq_one_letter_code
_entity_poly.pdbx_strand_id
1 'polypeptide(L)'
;MNADLPERIVRFPEIKVESEVSVLFRFAGSATGNPPLAFLSYYQVLENFFPVAGRRSALRKIELELTDPRFDRRSDKCLMRLLDVGENAAAASEASHLKILLEEFVRKDVLESFFSENPWGKHFTKQGPIKGITENINPENKQTPLAHQVAERVYRIRNRIVHAKDDPKYQNTPALLPQSDEAEALWPDIDLVRLLACEVILSAQVRS
;
A
#
# COMPACT_ATOMS: atom_id res chain seq x y z
N MET A 1 -39.75 30.71 -24.93
CA MET A 1 -39.30 29.76 -23.89
C MET A 1 -37.95 29.23 -24.31
N ASN A 2 -36.86 29.87 -23.89
CA ASN A 2 -35.51 29.30 -23.97
C ASN A 2 -35.07 29.09 -22.53
N ALA A 3 -34.93 27.84 -22.11
CA ALA A 3 -34.36 27.49 -20.82
C ALA A 3 -32.85 27.64 -20.94
N ASP A 4 -32.32 28.66 -20.26
CA ASP A 4 -30.91 28.92 -20.11
C ASP A 4 -30.32 27.81 -19.21
N LEU A 5 -29.58 26.87 -19.82
CA LEU A 5 -28.87 25.83 -19.08
C LEU A 5 -27.64 26.48 -18.43
N PRO A 6 -27.42 26.35 -17.12
CA PRO A 6 -26.26 26.95 -16.47
C PRO A 6 -24.98 26.35 -17.07
N GLU A 7 -24.10 27.22 -17.58
CA GLU A 7 -22.75 26.83 -18.03
C GLU A 7 -22.05 26.07 -16.90
N ARG A 8 -21.88 24.77 -17.09
CA ARG A 8 -21.14 23.92 -16.15
C ARG A 8 -19.66 24.28 -16.26
N ILE A 9 -19.22 25.21 -15.42
CA ILE A 9 -17.82 25.63 -15.32
C ILE A 9 -16.97 24.40 -15.01
N VAL A 10 -16.22 23.93 -16.01
CA VAL A 10 -15.22 22.88 -15.85
C VAL A 10 -14.01 23.53 -15.17
N ARG A 11 -13.81 23.25 -13.87
CA ARG A 11 -12.57 23.63 -13.17
C ARG A 11 -11.57 22.49 -13.30
N PHE A 12 -10.31 22.85 -13.55
CA PHE A 12 -9.22 21.90 -13.45
C PHE A 12 -9.12 21.40 -11.99
N PRO A 13 -8.93 20.09 -11.76
CA PRO A 13 -8.73 19.57 -10.40
C PRO A 13 -7.46 20.16 -9.81
N GLU A 14 -7.59 20.92 -8.71
CA GLU A 14 -6.46 21.35 -7.90
C GLU A 14 -6.20 20.29 -6.83
N ILE A 15 -5.01 19.69 -6.85
CA ILE A 15 -4.59 18.68 -5.87
C ILE A 15 -3.58 19.33 -4.93
N LYS A 16 -3.84 19.28 -3.62
CA LYS A 16 -2.95 19.82 -2.60
C LYS A 16 -2.20 18.69 -1.89
N VAL A 17 -1.05 18.33 -2.45
CA VAL A 17 -0.18 17.33 -1.82
C VAL A 17 0.64 17.99 -0.71
N GLU A 18 0.78 17.32 0.44
CA GLU A 18 1.68 17.75 1.50
C GLU A 18 3.11 17.91 0.98
N SER A 19 3.83 18.93 1.48
CA SER A 19 5.16 19.28 0.97
C SER A 19 6.16 18.15 1.15
N GLU A 20 6.11 17.46 2.29
CA GLU A 20 6.99 16.33 2.62
C GLU A 20 6.78 15.16 1.66
N VAL A 21 5.54 14.74 1.47
CA VAL A 21 5.16 13.68 0.51
C VAL A 21 5.61 14.04 -0.91
N SER A 22 5.42 15.31 -1.32
CA SER A 22 5.83 15.80 -2.64
C SER A 22 7.34 15.75 -2.84
N VAL A 23 8.11 16.08 -1.80
CA VAL A 23 9.58 16.02 -1.82
C VAL A 23 10.06 14.58 -1.89
N LEU A 24 9.53 13.70 -1.04
CA LEU A 24 9.87 12.27 -1.04
C LEU A 24 9.57 11.60 -2.38
N PHE A 25 8.39 11.85 -2.94
CA PHE A 25 7.99 11.27 -4.24
C PHE A 25 8.89 11.75 -5.39
N ARG A 26 9.21 13.06 -5.45
CA ARG A 26 10.16 13.57 -6.45
C ARG A 26 11.55 12.99 -6.26
N PHE A 27 12.02 12.92 -5.03
CA PHE A 27 13.33 12.36 -4.71
C PHE A 27 13.44 10.91 -5.17
N ALA A 28 12.43 10.09 -4.88
CA ALA A 28 12.36 8.70 -5.32
C ALA A 28 12.52 8.55 -6.84
N GLY A 29 11.82 9.40 -7.63
CA GLY A 29 11.93 9.43 -9.08
C GLY A 29 13.29 9.90 -9.61
N SER A 30 14.03 10.69 -8.83
CA SER A 30 15.38 11.15 -9.20
C SER A 30 16.49 10.15 -8.84
N ALA A 31 16.21 9.18 -7.97
CA ALA A 31 17.18 8.20 -7.47
C ALA A 31 17.45 7.04 -8.45
N THR A 32 17.52 7.32 -9.76
CA THR A 32 17.69 6.29 -10.80
C THR A 32 19.02 5.55 -10.75
N GLY A 33 20.06 6.13 -10.17
CA GLY A 33 21.34 5.47 -9.95
C GLY A 33 21.38 4.57 -8.70
N ASN A 34 20.28 4.46 -7.96
CA ASN A 34 20.20 3.64 -6.75
C ASN A 34 18.78 3.06 -6.58
N PRO A 35 18.46 1.95 -7.26
CA PRO A 35 17.12 1.34 -7.20
C PRO A 35 16.62 1.02 -5.78
N PRO A 36 17.45 0.48 -4.85
CA PRO A 36 17.03 0.29 -3.47
C PRO A 36 16.59 1.59 -2.77
N LEU A 37 17.32 2.70 -3.00
CA LEU A 37 16.96 4.00 -2.45
C LEU A 37 15.67 4.56 -3.07
N ALA A 38 15.48 4.39 -4.37
CA ALA A 38 14.22 4.76 -5.05
C ALA A 38 13.04 3.99 -4.45
N PHE A 39 13.18 2.67 -4.28
CA PHE A 39 12.17 1.82 -3.65
C PHE A 39 11.84 2.30 -2.22
N LEU A 40 12.84 2.48 -1.37
CA LEU A 40 12.64 2.94 0.01
C LEU A 40 11.99 4.32 0.07
N SER A 41 12.34 5.22 -0.85
CA SER A 41 11.78 6.57 -0.89
C SER A 41 10.29 6.56 -1.26
N TYR A 42 9.87 5.71 -2.20
CA TYR A 42 8.43 5.51 -2.46
C TYR A 42 7.74 4.77 -1.31
N TYR A 43 8.42 3.83 -0.66
CA TYR A 43 7.87 3.15 0.53
C TYR A 43 7.64 4.14 1.68
N GLN A 44 8.55 5.09 1.90
CA GLN A 44 8.39 6.13 2.90
C GLN A 44 7.14 6.99 2.66
N VAL A 45 6.80 7.24 1.39
CA VAL A 45 5.53 7.89 1.04
C VAL A 45 4.35 7.07 1.55
N LEU A 46 4.35 5.74 1.36
CA LEU A 46 3.29 4.86 1.88
C LEU A 46 3.21 4.90 3.42
N GLU A 47 4.36 4.84 4.11
CA GLU A 47 4.42 4.89 5.57
C GLU A 47 3.76 6.15 6.16
N ASN A 48 3.90 7.30 5.48
CA ASN A 48 3.27 8.55 5.91
C ASN A 48 1.73 8.44 6.04
N PHE A 49 1.10 7.53 5.30
CA PHE A 49 -0.34 7.33 5.32
C PHE A 49 -0.80 6.18 6.23
N PHE A 50 0.11 5.41 6.85
CA PHE A 50 -0.27 4.32 7.77
C PHE A 50 -1.19 4.77 8.91
N PRO A 51 -0.94 5.90 9.61
CA PRO A 51 -1.82 6.33 10.70
C PRO A 51 -3.24 6.64 10.23
N VAL A 52 -3.37 7.29 9.07
CA VAL A 52 -4.67 7.65 8.48
C VAL A 52 -5.43 6.40 8.03
N ALA A 53 -4.74 5.44 7.42
CA ALA A 53 -5.34 4.17 7.00
C ALA A 53 -5.80 3.32 8.18
N GLY A 54 -4.97 3.20 9.22
CA GLY A 54 -5.32 2.51 10.45
C GLY A 54 -6.58 3.09 11.10
N ARG A 55 -6.63 4.43 11.25
CA ARG A 55 -7.81 5.13 11.78
C ARG A 55 -9.05 4.91 10.91
N ARG A 56 -8.94 5.01 9.59
CA ARG A 56 -10.09 4.80 8.66
C ARG A 56 -10.65 3.38 8.77
N SER A 57 -9.78 2.37 8.77
CA SER A 57 -10.19 0.96 8.91
C SER A 57 -10.84 0.70 10.28
N ALA A 58 -10.28 1.26 11.36
CA ALA A 58 -10.84 1.13 12.70
C ALA A 58 -12.23 1.78 12.82
N LEU A 59 -12.39 3.01 12.32
CA LEU A 59 -13.67 3.71 12.32
C LEU A 59 -14.74 2.92 11.54
N ARG A 60 -14.41 2.42 10.34
CA ARG A 60 -15.33 1.60 9.55
C ARG A 60 -15.78 0.34 10.30
N LYS A 61 -14.88 -0.32 11.01
CA LYS A 61 -15.19 -1.52 11.82
C LYS A 61 -16.07 -1.17 13.02
N ILE A 62 -15.79 -0.06 13.69
CA ILE A 62 -16.62 0.45 14.79
C ILE A 62 -18.02 0.78 14.28
N GLU A 63 -18.14 1.52 13.17
CA GLU A 63 -19.42 1.84 12.53
C GLU A 63 -20.19 0.57 12.21
N LEU A 64 -19.55 -0.44 11.62
CA LEU A 64 -20.19 -1.72 11.32
C LEU A 64 -20.75 -2.43 12.56
N GLU A 65 -19.97 -2.49 13.65
CA GLU A 65 -20.43 -3.09 14.92
C GLU A 65 -21.59 -2.31 15.55
N LEU A 66 -21.55 -0.98 15.49
CA LEU A 66 -22.61 -0.11 16.01
C LEU A 66 -23.91 -0.18 15.18
N THR A 67 -23.80 -0.51 13.89
CA THR A 67 -24.96 -0.63 13.00
C THR A 67 -25.61 -2.02 13.07
N ASP A 68 -24.99 -3.01 13.73
CA ASP A 68 -25.59 -4.33 13.92
C ASP A 68 -26.86 -4.20 14.79
N PRO A 69 -28.04 -4.64 14.30
CA PRO A 69 -29.28 -4.57 15.08
C PRO A 69 -29.24 -5.34 16.41
N ARG A 70 -28.27 -6.25 16.59
CA ARG A 70 -28.05 -7.02 17.82
C ARG A 70 -27.09 -6.32 18.79
N PHE A 71 -26.57 -5.15 18.43
CA PHE A 71 -25.69 -4.38 19.29
C PHE A 71 -26.46 -3.90 20.52
N ASP A 72 -25.96 -4.26 21.71
CA ASP A 72 -26.47 -3.79 22.97
C ASP A 72 -25.38 -3.06 23.75
N ARG A 73 -25.56 -1.75 23.92
CA ARG A 73 -24.65 -0.88 24.69
C ARG A 73 -24.51 -1.24 26.16
N ARG A 74 -25.41 -2.07 26.71
CA ARG A 74 -25.35 -2.57 28.10
C ARG A 74 -24.65 -3.92 28.21
N SER A 75 -24.33 -4.55 27.08
CA SER A 75 -23.64 -5.83 27.05
C SER A 75 -22.13 -5.61 27.05
N ASP A 76 -21.46 -6.04 28.10
CA ASP A 76 -19.99 -6.00 28.19
C ASP A 76 -19.33 -6.67 26.98
N LYS A 77 -19.91 -7.75 26.45
CA LYS A 77 -19.42 -8.42 25.24
C LYS A 77 -19.42 -7.51 24.01
N CYS A 78 -20.43 -6.64 23.86
CA CYS A 78 -20.47 -5.69 22.75
C CYS A 78 -19.45 -4.57 22.94
N LEU A 79 -19.28 -4.10 24.17
CA LEU A 79 -18.29 -3.07 24.49
C LEU A 79 -16.85 -3.59 24.33
N MET A 80 -16.57 -4.83 24.72
CA MET A 80 -15.26 -5.47 24.51
C MET A 80 -14.92 -5.58 23.03
N ARG A 81 -15.88 -5.94 22.16
CA ARG A 81 -15.65 -5.96 20.70
C ARG A 81 -15.24 -4.59 20.15
N LEU A 82 -15.83 -3.50 20.65
CA LEU A 82 -15.44 -2.14 20.24
C LEU A 82 -14.04 -1.78 20.75
N LEU A 83 -13.72 -2.15 21.99
CA LEU A 83 -12.40 -1.95 22.58
C LEU A 83 -11.33 -2.71 21.78
N ASP A 84 -11.59 -3.98 21.46
CA ASP A 84 -10.70 -4.84 20.67
C ASP A 84 -10.39 -4.21 19.31
N VAL A 85 -11.36 -3.56 18.65
CA VAL A 85 -11.10 -2.86 17.37
C VAL A 85 -10.08 -1.75 17.55
N GLY A 86 -10.18 -0.97 18.64
CA GLY A 86 -9.24 0.09 18.97
C GLY A 86 -7.84 -0.43 19.30
N GLU A 87 -7.76 -1.45 20.17
CA GLU A 87 -6.49 -2.05 20.57
C GLU A 87 -5.77 -2.71 19.39
N ASN A 88 -6.49 -3.45 18.54
CA ASN A 88 -5.92 -4.07 17.35
C ASN A 88 -5.42 -3.05 16.33
N ALA A 89 -6.08 -1.89 16.22
CA ALA A 89 -5.61 -0.80 15.36
C ALA A 89 -4.31 -0.17 15.90
N ALA A 90 -4.13 -0.11 17.21
CA ALA A 90 -2.91 0.43 17.84
C ALA A 90 -1.74 -0.57 17.82
N ALA A 91 -2.01 -1.87 17.94
CA ALA A 91 -1.01 -2.93 18.00
C ALA A 91 -0.63 -3.52 16.63
N ALA A 92 -1.13 -2.96 15.53
CA ALA A 92 -0.90 -3.49 14.19
C ALA A 92 0.59 -3.42 13.80
N SER A 93 1.12 -4.55 13.31
CA SER A 93 2.46 -4.61 12.76
C SER A 93 2.58 -3.77 11.48
N GLU A 94 3.81 -3.42 11.09
CA GLU A 94 4.05 -2.70 9.84
C GLU A 94 3.49 -3.43 8.61
N ALA A 95 3.67 -4.74 8.53
CA ALA A 95 3.09 -5.57 7.47
C ALA A 95 1.55 -5.50 7.46
N SER A 96 0.92 -5.39 8.64
CA SER A 96 -0.52 -5.20 8.78
C SER A 96 -0.94 -3.79 8.34
N HIS A 97 -0.19 -2.76 8.70
CA HIS A 97 -0.45 -1.39 8.26
C HIS A 97 -0.40 -1.24 6.75
N LEU A 98 0.58 -1.88 6.10
CA LEU A 98 0.66 -1.86 4.65
C LEU A 98 -0.55 -2.55 4.00
N LYS A 99 -0.99 -3.70 4.51
CA LYS A 99 -2.22 -4.37 4.03
C LYS A 99 -3.43 -3.46 4.16
N ILE A 100 -3.63 -2.86 5.33
CA ILE A 100 -4.73 -1.93 5.59
C ILE A 100 -4.65 -0.72 4.66
N LEU A 101 -3.46 -0.15 4.44
CA LEU A 101 -3.27 0.98 3.54
C LEU A 101 -3.72 0.63 2.12
N LEU A 102 -3.27 -0.50 1.58
CA LEU A 102 -3.61 -0.88 0.20
C LEU A 102 -5.11 -1.18 0.05
N GLU A 103 -5.74 -1.80 1.05
CA GLU A 103 -7.20 -2.02 1.04
C GLU A 103 -8.01 -0.72 1.09
N GLU A 104 -7.55 0.27 1.86
CA GLU A 104 -8.28 1.51 2.07
C GLU A 104 -8.06 2.55 0.95
N PHE A 105 -6.90 2.53 0.28
CA PHE A 105 -6.48 3.61 -0.61
C PHE A 105 -6.21 3.19 -2.05
N VAL A 106 -5.98 1.91 -2.34
CA VAL A 106 -5.63 1.46 -3.69
C VAL A 106 -6.83 0.81 -4.35
N ARG A 107 -7.20 1.33 -5.53
CA ARG A 107 -8.32 0.80 -6.28
C ARG A 107 -7.96 -0.54 -6.91
N LYS A 108 -8.89 -1.49 -6.81
CA LYS A 108 -8.67 -2.88 -7.25
C LYS A 108 -8.41 -2.98 -8.75
N ASP A 109 -9.19 -2.28 -9.57
CA ASP A 109 -9.08 -2.24 -11.03
C ASP A 109 -7.72 -1.69 -11.48
N VAL A 110 -7.23 -0.61 -10.84
CA VAL A 110 -5.90 -0.06 -11.14
C VAL A 110 -4.80 -1.08 -10.86
N LEU A 111 -4.91 -1.82 -9.75
CA LEU A 111 -3.94 -2.85 -9.38
C LEU A 111 -4.00 -4.05 -10.33
N GLU A 112 -5.20 -4.47 -10.76
CA GLU A 112 -5.39 -5.53 -11.76
C GLU A 112 -4.84 -5.12 -13.14
N SER A 113 -5.07 -3.87 -13.57
CA SER A 113 -4.50 -3.30 -14.80
C SER A 113 -2.98 -3.29 -14.76
N PHE A 114 -2.36 -2.96 -13.63
CA PHE A 114 -0.90 -2.97 -13.51
C PHE A 114 -0.29 -4.32 -13.90
N PHE A 115 -0.88 -5.43 -13.44
CA PHE A 115 -0.37 -6.78 -13.71
C PHE A 115 -0.81 -7.35 -15.07
N SER A 116 -1.90 -6.87 -15.66
CA SER A 116 -2.43 -7.39 -16.93
C SER A 116 -1.96 -6.61 -18.16
N GLU A 117 -1.76 -5.29 -18.05
CA GLU A 117 -1.43 -4.42 -19.19
C GLU A 117 0.08 -4.30 -19.46
N ASN A 118 0.92 -4.62 -18.48
CA ASN A 118 2.37 -4.47 -18.59
C ASN A 118 3.08 -5.84 -18.74
N PRO A 119 4.08 -5.95 -19.63
CA PRO A 119 4.79 -7.20 -19.86
C PRO A 119 5.85 -7.46 -18.78
N TRP A 120 5.43 -7.85 -17.57
CA TRP A 120 6.35 -8.17 -16.46
C TRP A 120 7.06 -9.52 -16.59
N GLY A 121 6.68 -10.35 -17.56
CA GLY A 121 7.24 -11.68 -17.75
C GLY A 121 7.10 -12.54 -16.50
N LYS A 122 8.24 -13.00 -15.94
CA LYS A 122 8.29 -13.85 -14.73
C LYS A 122 8.59 -13.07 -13.45
N HIS A 123 8.63 -11.74 -13.50
CA HIS A 123 9.14 -10.92 -12.40
C HIS A 123 8.38 -11.09 -11.09
N PHE A 124 7.04 -11.14 -11.18
CA PHE A 124 6.14 -11.31 -10.04
C PHE A 124 5.76 -12.76 -9.76
N THR A 125 6.46 -13.72 -10.37
CA THR A 125 6.27 -15.15 -10.12
C THR A 125 7.38 -15.70 -9.23
N LYS A 126 7.28 -16.99 -8.88
CA LYS A 126 8.32 -17.70 -8.10
C LYS A 126 9.67 -17.76 -8.81
N GLN A 127 9.70 -17.51 -10.12
CA GLN A 127 10.91 -17.49 -10.95
C GLN A 127 11.42 -16.07 -11.19
N GLY A 128 10.93 -15.09 -10.42
CA GLY A 128 11.39 -13.71 -10.48
C GLY A 128 12.87 -13.55 -10.08
N PRO A 129 13.50 -12.44 -10.46
CA PRO A 129 14.93 -12.20 -10.25
C PRO A 129 15.28 -11.85 -8.79
N ILE A 130 14.29 -11.47 -7.97
CA ILE A 130 14.51 -11.03 -6.58
C ILE A 130 14.55 -12.25 -5.65
N LYS A 131 15.72 -12.52 -5.06
CA LYS A 131 15.98 -13.68 -4.20
C LYS A 131 15.18 -13.62 -2.90
N GLY A 132 14.77 -14.76 -2.37
CA GLY A 132 14.00 -14.85 -1.12
C GLY A 132 12.58 -14.25 -1.17
N ILE A 133 12.16 -13.71 -2.31
CA ILE A 133 10.77 -13.32 -2.60
C ILE A 133 10.17 -14.45 -3.42
N THR A 134 9.40 -15.32 -2.76
CA THR A 134 8.87 -16.55 -3.37
C THR A 134 7.36 -16.50 -3.61
N GLU A 135 6.75 -15.39 -3.20
CA GLU A 135 5.33 -15.12 -3.35
C GLU A 135 5.04 -14.85 -4.82
N ASN A 136 4.14 -15.65 -5.38
CA ASN A 136 3.58 -15.39 -6.70
C ASN A 136 2.42 -14.42 -6.56
N ILE A 137 2.42 -13.32 -7.31
CA ILE A 137 1.26 -12.44 -7.40
C ILE A 137 0.32 -13.01 -8.46
N ASN A 138 -0.87 -13.43 -8.02
CA ASN A 138 -1.93 -13.90 -8.89
C ASN A 138 -3.19 -13.03 -8.70
N PRO A 139 -3.51 -12.13 -9.66
CA PRO A 139 -4.72 -11.32 -9.66
C PRO A 139 -6.03 -12.14 -9.59
N GLU A 140 -6.03 -13.37 -10.12
CA GLU A 140 -7.21 -14.24 -10.16
C GLU A 140 -7.40 -15.08 -8.89
N ASN A 141 -6.50 -14.95 -7.91
CA ASN A 141 -6.58 -15.71 -6.66
C ASN A 141 -7.81 -15.31 -5.83
N LYS A 142 -8.71 -16.26 -5.58
CA LYS A 142 -9.93 -16.05 -4.80
C LYS A 142 -9.73 -16.12 -3.28
N GLN A 143 -8.62 -16.69 -2.81
CA GLN A 143 -8.36 -16.90 -1.38
C GLN A 143 -7.68 -15.69 -0.75
N THR A 144 -6.69 -15.12 -1.44
CA THR A 144 -5.90 -13.99 -0.93
C THR A 144 -6.12 -12.77 -1.81
N PRO A 145 -6.68 -11.67 -1.28
CA PRO A 145 -6.85 -10.43 -2.04
C PRO A 145 -5.56 -9.96 -2.70
N LEU A 146 -5.64 -9.42 -3.91
CA LEU A 146 -4.47 -8.94 -4.65
C LEU A 146 -3.67 -7.91 -3.85
N ALA A 147 -4.35 -6.98 -3.17
CA ALA A 147 -3.73 -6.00 -2.28
C ALA A 147 -2.87 -6.65 -1.18
N HIS A 148 -3.30 -7.79 -0.62
CA HIS A 148 -2.53 -8.48 0.42
C HIS A 148 -1.27 -9.15 -0.14
N GLN A 149 -1.37 -9.73 -1.33
CA GLN A 149 -0.23 -10.33 -2.03
C GLN A 149 0.83 -9.27 -2.34
N VAL A 150 0.39 -8.11 -2.84
CA VAL A 150 1.24 -6.95 -3.13
C VAL A 150 1.87 -6.40 -1.85
N ALA A 151 1.09 -6.19 -0.79
CA ALA A 151 1.61 -5.71 0.48
C ALA A 151 2.68 -6.64 1.05
N GLU A 152 2.46 -7.96 1.04
CA GLU A 152 3.46 -8.94 1.50
C GLU A 152 4.76 -8.82 0.71
N ARG A 153 4.69 -8.77 -0.63
CA ARG A 153 5.87 -8.63 -1.48
C ARG A 153 6.65 -7.34 -1.19
N VAL A 154 5.95 -6.21 -1.16
CA VAL A 154 6.56 -4.89 -0.92
C VAL A 154 7.23 -4.84 0.47
N TYR A 155 6.56 -5.34 1.50
CA TYR A 155 7.12 -5.43 2.85
C TYR A 155 8.39 -6.29 2.91
N ARG A 156 8.39 -7.45 2.24
CA ARG A 156 9.58 -8.31 2.21
C ARG A 156 10.75 -7.69 1.48
N ILE A 157 10.53 -7.02 0.36
CA ILE A 157 11.58 -6.31 -0.36
C ILE A 157 12.15 -5.20 0.52
N ARG A 158 11.30 -4.39 1.16
CA ARG A 158 11.71 -3.34 2.11
C ARG A 158 12.58 -3.91 3.22
N ASN A 159 12.15 -5.00 3.85
CA ASN A 159 12.93 -5.65 4.90
C ASN A 159 14.26 -6.22 4.40
N ARG A 160 14.34 -6.73 3.16
CA ARG A 160 15.62 -7.17 2.59
C ARG A 160 16.59 -6.03 2.29
N ILE A 161 16.08 -4.83 2.00
CA ILE A 161 16.91 -3.64 1.80
C ILE A 161 17.41 -3.11 3.16
N VAL A 162 16.56 -3.08 4.20
CA VAL A 162 16.87 -2.45 5.50
C VAL A 162 17.45 -3.42 6.55
N HIS A 163 16.88 -4.61 6.67
CA HIS A 163 17.06 -5.54 7.81
C HIS A 163 17.65 -6.90 7.39
N ALA A 164 18.81 -6.87 6.73
CA ALA A 164 19.44 -8.08 6.22
C ALA A 164 19.96 -9.08 7.28
N LYS A 165 19.84 -8.79 8.58
CA LYS A 165 20.52 -9.57 9.65
C LYS A 165 19.70 -9.92 10.89
N ASP A 166 18.57 -9.26 11.15
CA ASP A 166 17.91 -9.35 12.48
C ASP A 166 16.62 -10.18 12.51
N ASP A 167 16.03 -10.52 11.35
CA ASP A 167 14.82 -11.35 11.31
C ASP A 167 15.18 -12.82 10.99
N PRO A 168 14.84 -13.79 11.88
CA PRO A 168 15.09 -15.22 11.69
C PRO A 168 14.63 -15.77 10.33
N LYS A 169 13.60 -15.15 9.72
CA LYS A 169 13.07 -15.54 8.42
C LYS A 169 14.03 -15.25 7.25
N TYR A 170 14.98 -14.33 7.44
CA TYR A 170 15.94 -13.92 6.41
C TYR A 170 17.38 -14.38 6.69
N GLN A 171 17.61 -15.21 7.72
CA GLN A 171 18.95 -15.73 8.06
C GLN A 171 19.69 -16.36 6.86
N ASN A 172 18.95 -16.91 5.89
CA ASN A 172 19.51 -17.56 4.70
C ASN A 172 19.42 -16.72 3.41
N THR A 173 18.90 -15.49 3.45
CA THR A 173 18.80 -14.62 2.27
C THR A 173 19.60 -13.33 2.50
N PRO A 174 20.66 -13.08 1.71
CA PRO A 174 21.50 -11.89 1.91
C PRO A 174 20.74 -10.59 1.65
N ALA A 175 21.28 -9.51 2.22
CA ALA A 175 20.88 -8.13 1.96
C ALA A 175 20.75 -7.88 0.45
N LEU A 176 19.74 -7.10 0.05
CA LEU A 176 19.71 -6.56 -1.30
C LEU A 176 20.65 -5.36 -1.35
N LEU A 177 21.85 -5.56 -1.90
CA LEU A 177 22.91 -4.55 -1.94
C LEU A 177 22.80 -3.65 -3.19
N PRO A 178 23.08 -2.33 -3.08
CA PRO A 178 23.17 -1.44 -4.23
C PRO A 178 24.19 -1.93 -5.27
N GLN A 179 23.99 -1.56 -6.54
CA GLN A 179 24.87 -1.89 -7.67
C GLN A 179 25.06 -3.40 -7.93
N SER A 180 24.10 -4.22 -7.51
CA SER A 180 24.03 -5.64 -7.88
C SER A 180 23.02 -5.87 -9.00
N ASP A 181 23.17 -6.96 -9.76
CA ASP A 181 22.20 -7.34 -10.80
C ASP A 181 20.77 -7.48 -10.23
N GLU A 182 20.67 -7.94 -8.98
CA GLU A 182 19.41 -8.05 -8.25
C GLU A 182 18.81 -6.67 -7.93
N ALA A 183 19.64 -5.68 -7.59
CA ALA A 183 19.19 -4.32 -7.37
C ALA A 183 18.70 -3.66 -8.66
N GLU A 184 19.40 -3.86 -9.77
CA GLU A 184 18.92 -3.38 -11.08
C GLU A 184 17.61 -4.07 -11.50
N ALA A 185 17.40 -5.32 -11.08
CA ALA A 185 16.13 -6.00 -11.31
C ALA A 185 14.95 -5.44 -10.48
N LEU A 186 15.14 -4.51 -9.54
CA LEU A 186 14.04 -3.95 -8.73
C LEU A 186 13.08 -3.05 -9.50
N TRP A 187 13.41 -2.60 -10.71
CA TRP A 187 12.61 -1.60 -11.43
C TRP A 187 11.11 -1.92 -11.55
N PRO A 188 10.68 -3.14 -11.88
CA PRO A 188 9.24 -3.47 -11.86
C PRO A 188 8.59 -3.34 -10.47
N ASP A 189 9.32 -3.66 -9.40
CA ASP A 189 8.85 -3.47 -8.03
C ASP A 189 8.82 -1.98 -7.65
N ILE A 190 9.76 -1.17 -8.14
CA ILE A 190 9.77 0.28 -7.97
C ILE A 190 8.57 0.91 -8.67
N ASP A 191 8.27 0.48 -9.91
CA ASP A 191 7.08 0.94 -10.64
C ASP A 191 5.79 0.56 -9.92
N LEU A 192 5.74 -0.63 -9.32
CA LEU A 192 4.63 -1.04 -8.47
C LEU A 192 4.49 -0.11 -7.27
N VAL A 193 5.52 0.09 -6.45
CA VAL A 193 5.42 0.96 -5.26
C VAL A 193 5.14 2.41 -5.64
N ARG A 194 5.67 2.89 -6.78
CA ARG A 194 5.33 4.21 -7.34
C ARG A 194 3.84 4.32 -7.67
N LEU A 195 3.25 3.31 -8.31
CA LEU A 195 1.81 3.26 -8.56
C LEU A 195 1.02 3.30 -7.25
N LEU A 196 1.40 2.50 -6.26
CA LEU A 196 0.75 2.49 -4.95
C LEU A 196 0.84 3.87 -4.28
N ALA A 197 2.00 4.53 -4.34
CA ALA A 197 2.18 5.87 -3.81
C ALA A 197 1.28 6.90 -4.51
N CYS A 198 1.16 6.82 -5.85
CA CYS A 198 0.21 7.66 -6.59
C CYS A 198 -1.23 7.43 -6.12
N GLU A 199 -1.69 6.18 -6.05
CA GLU A 199 -3.05 5.85 -5.62
C GLU A 199 -3.34 6.34 -4.20
N VAL A 200 -2.39 6.18 -3.29
CA VAL A 200 -2.52 6.64 -1.90
C VAL A 200 -2.61 8.17 -1.82
N ILE A 201 -1.74 8.88 -2.53
CA ILE A 201 -1.78 10.35 -2.60
C ILE A 201 -3.13 10.81 -3.15
N LEU A 202 -3.62 10.22 -4.25
CA LEU A 202 -4.88 10.60 -4.87
C LEU A 202 -6.08 10.31 -3.95
N SER A 203 -6.13 9.12 -3.34
CA SER A 203 -7.21 8.69 -2.45
C SER A 203 -7.25 9.47 -1.13
N ALA A 204 -6.12 10.00 -0.67
CA ALA A 204 -6.08 10.88 0.50
C ALA A 204 -6.84 12.20 0.25
N GLN A 205 -6.82 12.71 -0.99
CA GLN A 205 -7.35 14.03 -1.36
C GLN A 205 -8.86 14.04 -1.59
N VAL A 206 -9.43 12.93 -2.06
CA VAL A 206 -10.88 12.83 -2.32
C VAL A 206 -11.71 12.92 -1.03
N ARG A 207 -11.08 12.76 0.13
CA ARG A 207 -11.77 12.64 1.43
C ARG A 207 -11.15 13.52 2.52
N SER A 208 -10.38 14.53 2.14
CA SER A 208 -9.87 15.59 3.03
C SER A 208 -10.81 16.79 3.07
#